data_AF-A0A7D6GC24-F1
#
_entry.id   AF-A0A7D6GC24-F1
#
_cell.length_a   1.000
_cell.length_b   1.000
_cell.length_c   1.000
_cell.angle_alpha   90.00
_cell.angle_beta   90.00
_cell.angle_gamma   90.00
#
_symmetry.space_group_name_H-M   'P 1'
#
loop_
_entity.id
_entity.type
_entity.pdbx_description
1 polymer ?
#
loop_
_entity_poly.entity_id
_entity_poly.type
_entity_poly.pdbx_seq_one_letter_code
_entity_poly.pdbx_strand_id
1 'polypeptide(L)'
;MAAIAPTVTVAPDPLALRLDVGLSDTVPLLLLNDLDNYLFPLVPKLTKGTLRQFASVWATKQHATTSSVAVCQTQPAPDPGGVYSLRVRTTASASTAAYKRQIHDQISVAPPLPDGGIALQLAFVVGPRRAWPNLWKATIDSLGPILGRDHAAREWDTRDGRITNLGLHCTTDPFAGNHVTIAIRARTTDMHTAR
;
A
#
# COMPACT_ATOMS: atom_id res chain seq x y z
N MET A 1 -11.15 -16.88 7.75
CA MET A 1 -11.90 -15.69 8.23
C MET A 1 -12.42 -15.82 9.65
N ALA A 2 -12.56 -17.03 10.22
CA ALA A 2 -13.03 -17.22 11.60
C ALA A 2 -12.15 -16.52 12.67
N ALA A 3 -10.84 -16.37 12.43
CA ALA A 3 -9.90 -15.82 13.41
C ALA A 3 -10.02 -14.30 13.69
N ILE A 4 -10.59 -13.50 12.76
CA ILE A 4 -10.65 -12.03 12.88
C ILE A 4 -12.06 -11.46 12.87
N ALA A 5 -13.06 -12.24 12.47
CA ALA A 5 -14.46 -11.79 12.46
C ALA A 5 -14.95 -11.26 13.83
N PRO A 6 -14.64 -11.91 14.98
CA PRO A 6 -15.07 -11.41 16.29
C PRO A 6 -14.46 -10.04 16.62
N THR A 7 -13.18 -9.82 16.27
CA THR A 7 -12.46 -8.57 16.54
C THR A 7 -12.99 -7.43 15.68
N VAL A 8 -13.35 -7.70 14.41
CA VAL A 8 -13.94 -6.70 13.52
C VAL A 8 -15.29 -6.21 14.05
N THR A 9 -16.05 -7.04 14.76
CA THR A 9 -17.35 -6.63 15.32
C THR A 9 -17.21 -5.63 16.47
N VAL A 10 -16.15 -5.75 17.27
CA VAL A 10 -15.99 -4.96 18.51
C VAL A 10 -15.03 -3.76 18.38
N ALA A 11 -14.15 -3.74 17.39
CA ALA A 11 -13.21 -2.62 17.20
C ALA A 11 -13.96 -1.32 16.85
N PRO A 12 -13.64 -0.16 17.47
CA PRO A 12 -14.27 1.12 17.10
C PRO A 12 -13.92 1.58 15.68
N ASP A 13 -14.83 2.33 15.05
CA ASP A 13 -14.55 3.01 13.78
C ASP A 13 -13.65 4.25 13.97
N PRO A 14 -12.92 4.68 12.92
CA PRO A 14 -12.77 3.99 11.64
C PRO A 14 -11.79 2.81 11.73
N LEU A 15 -12.05 1.70 11.03
CA LEU A 15 -11.23 0.48 11.15
C LEU A 15 -9.86 0.58 10.48
N ALA A 16 -8.88 -0.11 11.08
CA ALA A 16 -7.58 -0.42 10.53
C ALA A 16 -7.38 -1.94 10.39
N LEU A 17 -6.73 -2.38 9.32
CA LEU A 17 -6.23 -3.75 9.17
C LEU A 17 -4.71 -3.75 9.33
N ARG A 18 -4.16 -4.68 10.10
CA ARG A 18 -2.73 -4.92 10.17
C ARG A 18 -2.43 -6.38 9.83
N LEU A 19 -1.49 -6.59 8.91
CA LEU A 19 -1.01 -7.89 8.50
C LEU A 19 0.51 -7.96 8.64
N ASP A 20 1.02 -8.81 9.50
CA ASP A 20 2.46 -9.06 9.58
C ASP A 20 2.75 -10.44 8.97
N VAL A 21 3.45 -10.47 7.84
CA VAL A 21 3.75 -11.68 7.06
C VAL A 21 5.12 -12.23 7.47
N GLY A 22 5.12 -13.40 8.10
CA GLY A 22 6.33 -14.17 8.35
C GLY A 22 6.63 -15.11 7.18
N LEU A 23 7.83 -14.98 6.63
CA LEU A 23 8.35 -15.84 5.57
C LEU A 23 9.54 -16.64 6.11
N SER A 24 9.76 -17.84 5.55
CA SER A 24 10.96 -18.63 5.89
C SER A 24 12.24 -17.91 5.46
N ASP A 25 13.36 -18.16 6.14
CA ASP A 25 14.68 -17.60 5.85
C ASP A 25 15.17 -17.88 4.42
N THR A 26 14.63 -18.91 3.76
CA THR A 26 15.00 -19.27 2.38
C THR A 26 14.23 -18.48 1.32
N VAL A 27 13.22 -17.69 1.70
CA VAL A 27 12.36 -16.94 0.78
C VAL A 27 12.98 -15.56 0.51
N PRO A 28 13.28 -15.18 -0.75
CA PRO A 28 13.88 -13.87 -1.04
C PRO A 28 12.88 -12.74 -0.76
N LEU A 29 13.06 -12.02 0.36
CA LEU A 29 12.12 -10.98 0.82
C LEU A 29 11.88 -9.86 -0.20
N LEU A 30 12.92 -9.46 -0.93
CA LEU A 30 12.90 -8.25 -1.78
C LEU A 30 12.52 -8.52 -3.24
N LEU A 31 12.26 -9.77 -3.61
CA LEU A 31 11.99 -10.17 -4.99
C LEU A 31 10.51 -10.45 -5.25
N LEU A 32 9.83 -11.12 -4.31
CA LEU A 32 8.45 -11.60 -4.45
C LEU A 32 7.66 -11.31 -3.17
N ASN A 33 6.42 -11.78 -3.11
CA ASN A 33 5.52 -11.67 -1.96
C ASN A 33 5.12 -10.22 -1.71
N ASP A 34 4.56 -9.58 -2.73
CA ASP A 34 4.15 -8.18 -2.67
C ASP A 34 3.04 -8.01 -1.64
N LEU A 35 3.21 -7.02 -0.77
CA LEU A 35 2.33 -6.85 0.39
C LEU A 35 0.90 -6.49 -0.02
N ASP A 36 0.72 -5.74 -1.10
CA ASP A 36 -0.59 -5.40 -1.64
C ASP A 36 -1.33 -6.65 -2.16
N ASN A 37 -0.62 -7.66 -2.64
CA ASN A 37 -1.20 -8.93 -3.08
C ASN A 37 -1.78 -9.76 -1.93
N TYR A 38 -1.24 -9.64 -0.71
CA TYR A 38 -1.88 -10.21 0.48
C TYR A 38 -3.08 -9.38 0.95
N LEU A 39 -2.98 -8.05 0.92
CA LEU A 39 -4.03 -7.15 1.39
C LEU A 39 -5.27 -7.14 0.47
N PHE A 40 -5.06 -7.19 -0.84
CA PHE A 40 -6.10 -7.07 -1.87
C PHE A 40 -7.25 -8.09 -1.77
N PRO A 41 -7.02 -9.39 -1.49
CA PRO A 41 -8.13 -10.29 -1.24
C PRO A 41 -8.74 -10.15 0.16
N LEU A 42 -7.98 -9.68 1.16
CA LEU A 42 -8.45 -9.60 2.55
C LEU A 42 -9.44 -8.47 2.76
N VAL A 43 -9.12 -7.27 2.28
CA VAL A 43 -9.89 -6.06 2.55
C VAL A 43 -11.32 -6.14 1.98
N PRO A 44 -11.55 -6.47 0.69
CA PRO A 44 -12.89 -6.62 0.14
C PRO A 44 -13.69 -7.74 0.82
N LYS A 45 -13.05 -8.85 1.19
CA LYS A 45 -13.72 -9.96 1.90
C LYS A 45 -14.18 -9.53 3.29
N LEU A 46 -13.34 -8.84 4.04
CA LEU A 46 -13.69 -8.33 5.37
C LEU A 46 -14.78 -7.27 5.28
N THR A 47 -14.64 -6.29 4.40
CA THR A 47 -15.68 -5.26 4.18
C THR A 47 -17.01 -5.87 3.75
N LYS A 48 -17.02 -6.86 2.86
CA LYS A 48 -18.26 -7.56 2.47
C LYS A 48 -18.86 -8.36 3.64
N GLY A 49 -18.01 -9.02 4.43
CA GLY A 49 -18.44 -9.87 5.54
C GLY A 49 -18.95 -9.09 6.75
N THR A 50 -18.50 -7.85 6.96
CA THR A 50 -18.84 -7.06 8.16
C THR A 50 -19.60 -5.77 7.85
N LEU A 51 -19.68 -5.39 6.57
CA LEU A 51 -20.25 -4.12 6.09
C LEU A 51 -19.52 -2.87 6.60
N ARG A 52 -18.34 -3.03 7.22
CA ARG A 52 -17.54 -1.93 7.75
C ARG A 52 -16.36 -1.61 6.84
N GLN A 53 -16.02 -0.32 6.77
CA GLN A 53 -14.96 0.20 5.91
C GLN A 53 -13.65 0.35 6.69
N PHE A 54 -12.53 0.14 6.00
CA PHE A 54 -11.19 0.40 6.55
C PHE A 54 -10.72 1.78 6.09
N ALA A 55 -10.29 2.62 7.03
CA ALA A 55 -9.64 3.89 6.73
C ALA A 55 -8.12 3.74 6.58
N SER A 56 -7.53 2.69 7.14
CA SER A 56 -6.12 2.36 6.93
C SER A 56 -5.89 0.85 6.85
N VAL A 57 -4.91 0.44 6.05
CA VAL A 57 -4.44 -0.94 6.00
C VAL A 57 -2.93 -0.96 5.99
N TRP A 58 -2.36 -1.86 6.77
CA TRP A 58 -0.93 -1.95 7.01
C TRP A 58 -0.48 -3.37 6.76
N ALA A 59 0.67 -3.51 6.13
CA ALA A 59 1.32 -4.79 6.00
C ALA A 59 2.83 -4.68 6.23
N THR A 60 3.40 -5.71 6.83
CA THR A 60 4.85 -5.92 6.88
C THR A 60 5.18 -7.31 6.35
N LYS A 61 6.40 -7.48 5.83
CA LYS A 61 6.99 -8.82 5.66
C LYS A 61 8.40 -8.85 6.22
N GLN A 62 8.71 -9.97 6.84
CA GLN A 62 10.02 -10.26 7.40
C GLN A 62 10.24 -11.76 7.44
N HIS A 63 11.48 -12.16 7.69
CA HIS A 63 11.76 -13.53 8.05
C HIS A 63 11.22 -13.81 9.45
N ALA A 64 10.22 -14.69 9.54
CA ALA A 64 9.61 -15.09 10.79
C ALA A 64 8.84 -16.40 10.60
N THR A 65 8.72 -17.18 11.67
CA THR A 65 8.03 -18.46 11.68
C THR A 65 6.51 -18.34 11.65
N THR A 66 5.96 -17.16 11.95
CA THR A 66 4.52 -16.94 12.06
C THR A 66 4.08 -15.67 11.34
N SER A 67 2.86 -15.71 10.81
CA SER A 67 2.16 -14.53 10.29
C SER A 67 1.01 -14.18 11.23
N SER A 68 0.69 -12.90 11.34
CA SER A 68 -0.42 -12.42 12.17
C SER A 68 -1.31 -11.42 11.42
N VAL A 69 -2.58 -11.38 11.80
CA VAL A 69 -3.54 -10.41 11.27
C VAL A 69 -4.40 -9.88 12.39
N ALA A 70 -4.60 -8.57 12.43
CA ALA A 70 -5.38 -7.88 13.44
C ALA A 70 -6.26 -6.81 12.81
N VAL A 71 -7.42 -6.58 13.43
CA VAL A 71 -8.30 -5.45 13.12
C VAL A 71 -8.39 -4.59 14.37
N CYS A 72 -8.12 -3.30 14.22
CA CYS A 72 -8.10 -2.33 15.31
C CYS A 72 -8.75 -1.02 14.88
N GLN A 73 -8.91 -0.07 15.81
CA GLN A 73 -9.29 1.29 15.46
C GLN A 73 -8.09 1.98 14.77
N THR A 74 -8.35 2.69 13.68
CA THR A 74 -7.37 3.56 13.03
C THR A 74 -6.96 4.66 13.99
N GLN A 75 -5.66 4.85 14.12
CA GLN A 75 -5.06 5.96 14.87
C GLN A 75 -4.37 6.90 13.89
N PRO A 76 -4.34 8.22 14.17
CA PRO A 76 -3.49 9.14 13.42
C PRO A 76 -2.04 8.65 13.45
N ALA A 77 -1.48 8.40 12.28
CA ALA A 77 -0.06 8.12 12.14
C ALA A 77 0.69 9.44 11.90
N PRO A 78 1.81 9.71 12.59
CA PRO A 78 2.66 10.83 12.23
C PRO A 78 3.16 10.67 10.79
N ASP A 79 3.39 11.78 10.08
CA ASP A 79 4.01 11.72 8.76
C ASP A 79 5.38 11.03 8.92
N PRO A 80 5.60 9.86 8.29
CA PRO A 80 6.86 9.14 8.44
C PRO A 80 8.04 9.88 7.79
N GLY A 81 7.79 10.96 7.06
CA GLY A 81 8.77 11.61 6.20
C GLY A 81 9.31 10.63 5.17
N GLY A 82 10.59 10.78 4.85
CA GLY A 82 11.32 9.89 3.94
C GLY A 82 12.06 10.67 2.86
N VAL A 83 12.83 9.93 2.06
CA VAL A 83 13.55 10.49 0.90
C VAL A 83 12.54 11.07 -0.10
N TYR A 84 11.39 10.41 -0.26
CA TYR A 84 10.28 10.93 -1.04
C TYR A 84 9.14 11.39 -0.14
N SER A 85 8.77 12.66 -0.30
CA SER A 85 7.55 13.26 0.24
C SER A 85 6.82 13.97 -0.89
N LEU A 86 6.07 13.19 -1.68
CA LEU A 86 5.42 13.65 -2.90
C LEU A 86 3.91 13.78 -2.70
N ARG A 87 3.29 14.58 -3.55
CA ARG A 87 1.83 14.67 -3.68
C ARG A 87 1.48 14.69 -5.16
N VAL A 88 0.70 13.72 -5.60
CA VAL A 88 0.27 13.57 -6.99
C VAL A 88 -1.25 13.61 -7.09
N ARG A 89 -1.76 13.91 -8.29
CA ARG A 89 -3.19 14.00 -8.57
C ARG A 89 -3.57 13.23 -9.83
N THR A 90 -4.73 12.60 -9.84
CA THR A 90 -5.29 11.98 -11.04
C THR A 90 -6.80 12.15 -11.06
N THR A 91 -7.37 12.24 -12.26
CA THR A 91 -8.82 12.24 -12.50
C THR A 91 -9.28 11.00 -13.26
N ALA A 92 -8.32 10.22 -13.78
CA ALA A 92 -8.59 9.02 -14.56
C ALA A 92 -9.19 7.89 -13.71
N SER A 93 -9.79 6.91 -14.38
CA SER A 93 -10.25 5.68 -13.71
C SER A 93 -9.07 4.74 -13.49
N ALA A 94 -8.96 4.14 -12.29
CA ALA A 94 -7.92 3.16 -11.97
C ALA A 94 -7.90 1.92 -12.89
N SER A 95 -9.00 1.65 -13.60
CA SER A 95 -9.07 0.59 -14.61
C SER A 95 -8.42 0.96 -15.96
N THR A 96 -7.89 2.18 -16.11
CA THR A 96 -7.35 2.68 -17.38
C THR A 96 -5.85 2.97 -17.28
N ALA A 97 -5.13 2.78 -18.37
CA ALA A 97 -3.70 3.14 -18.44
C ALA A 97 -3.45 4.64 -18.20
N ALA A 98 -4.45 5.50 -18.44
CA ALA A 98 -4.36 6.93 -18.14
C ALA A 98 -4.15 7.22 -16.65
N TYR A 99 -4.68 6.39 -15.75
CA TYR A 99 -4.43 6.53 -14.31
C TYR A 99 -2.96 6.37 -13.99
N LYS A 100 -2.35 5.30 -14.51
CA LYS A 100 -0.94 5.02 -14.23
C LYS A 100 -0.02 6.08 -14.82
N ARG A 101 -0.26 6.47 -16.08
CA ARG A 101 0.49 7.53 -16.76
C ARG A 101 0.43 8.85 -16.03
N GLN A 102 -0.76 9.32 -15.63
CA GLN A 102 -0.89 10.60 -14.91
C GLN A 102 -0.06 10.62 -13.61
N ILE A 103 -0.05 9.52 -12.85
CA ILE A 103 0.76 9.41 -11.64
C ILE A 103 2.25 9.37 -11.98
N HIS A 104 2.64 8.49 -12.90
CA HIS A 104 4.02 8.31 -13.35
C HIS A 104 4.65 9.62 -13.84
N ASP A 105 3.96 10.37 -14.69
CA ASP A 105 4.48 11.60 -15.30
C ASP A 105 4.84 12.65 -14.24
N GLN A 106 4.04 12.75 -13.17
CA GLN A 106 4.27 13.67 -12.05
C GLN A 106 5.49 13.32 -11.18
N ILE A 107 5.99 12.08 -11.27
CA ILE A 107 7.13 11.59 -10.47
C ILE A 107 8.29 11.10 -11.34
N SER A 108 8.21 11.26 -12.65
CA SER A 108 9.14 10.69 -13.63
C SER A 108 10.59 11.12 -13.46
N VAL A 109 10.83 12.29 -12.87
CA VAL A 109 12.18 12.84 -12.60
C VAL A 109 12.78 12.37 -11.27
N ALA A 110 12.01 11.63 -10.46
CA ALA A 110 12.49 11.12 -9.19
C ALA A 110 13.44 9.92 -9.42
N PRO A 111 14.68 9.95 -8.91
CA PRO A 111 15.59 8.80 -9.04
C PRO A 111 15.08 7.57 -8.26
N PRO A 112 15.40 6.34 -8.66
CA PRO A 112 15.05 5.17 -7.86
C PRO A 112 15.66 5.22 -6.46
N LEU A 113 14.92 4.75 -5.45
CA LEU A 113 15.50 4.52 -4.13
C LEU A 113 16.65 3.51 -4.22
N PRO A 114 17.75 3.71 -3.46
CA PRO A 114 18.87 2.76 -3.40
C PRO A 114 18.39 1.35 -3.11
N ASP A 115 19.09 0.32 -3.59
CA ASP A 115 18.74 -1.08 -3.37
C ASP A 115 18.54 -1.41 -1.88
N GLY A 116 17.61 -2.34 -1.59
CA GLY A 116 17.20 -2.69 -0.24
C GLY A 116 15.68 -2.70 -0.06
N GLY A 117 15.25 -3.00 1.17
CA GLY A 117 13.84 -2.95 1.56
C GLY A 117 13.30 -1.52 1.53
N ILE A 118 11.99 -1.40 1.29
CA ILE A 118 11.31 -0.11 1.18
C ILE A 118 10.17 -0.05 2.20
N ALA A 119 10.12 1.08 2.92
CA ALA A 119 8.93 1.50 3.63
C ALA A 119 8.15 2.49 2.75
N LEU A 120 6.96 2.09 2.34
CA LEU A 120 6.05 2.87 1.50
C LEU A 120 4.78 3.20 2.29
N GLN A 121 4.39 4.47 2.30
CA GLN A 121 3.03 4.87 2.66
C GLN A 121 2.36 5.65 1.54
N LEU A 122 1.10 5.31 1.27
CA LEU A 122 0.23 5.98 0.33
C LEU A 122 -1.03 6.46 1.06
N ALA A 123 -1.30 7.75 1.04
CA ALA A 123 -2.54 8.31 1.59
C ALA A 123 -3.41 8.90 0.48
N PHE A 124 -4.60 8.33 0.31
CA PHE A 124 -5.57 8.67 -0.71
C PHE A 124 -6.64 9.60 -0.14
N VAL A 125 -6.89 10.70 -0.84
CA VAL A 125 -8.12 11.49 -0.69
C VAL A 125 -8.97 11.23 -1.93
N VAL A 126 -10.18 10.68 -1.73
CA VAL A 126 -11.04 10.17 -2.81
C VAL A 126 -12.48 10.66 -2.67
N GLY A 127 -13.20 10.73 -3.78
CA GLY A 127 -14.66 10.89 -3.77
C GLY A 127 -15.39 9.63 -3.25
N PRO A 128 -16.65 9.78 -2.80
CA PRO A 128 -17.40 8.72 -2.06
C PRO A 128 -17.72 7.45 -2.87
N ARG A 129 -17.56 7.48 -4.19
CA ARG A 129 -17.93 6.36 -5.09
C ARG A 129 -16.74 5.49 -5.52
N ARG A 130 -15.54 5.72 -4.98
CA ARG A 130 -14.33 5.00 -5.41
C ARG A 130 -14.07 3.78 -4.53
N ALA A 131 -13.93 2.61 -5.17
CA ALA A 131 -13.38 1.43 -4.51
C ALA A 131 -11.86 1.59 -4.34
N TRP A 132 -11.45 2.13 -3.19
CA TRP A 132 -10.05 2.47 -2.93
C TRP A 132 -9.04 1.29 -3.03
N PRO A 133 -9.40 0.01 -2.80
CA PRO A 133 -8.46 -1.11 -3.03
C PRO A 133 -8.02 -1.23 -4.49
N ASN A 134 -8.88 -0.84 -5.43
CA ASN A 134 -8.53 -0.84 -6.85
C ASN A 134 -7.59 0.32 -7.21
N LEU A 135 -7.58 1.40 -6.42
CA LEU A 135 -6.70 2.54 -6.63
C LEU A 135 -5.26 2.17 -6.25
N TRP A 136 -5.04 1.54 -5.09
CA TRP A 136 -3.68 1.32 -4.60
C TRP A 136 -2.84 0.46 -5.53
N LYS A 137 -3.42 -0.53 -6.22
CA LYS A 137 -2.68 -1.42 -7.12
C LYS A 137 -2.15 -0.66 -8.32
N ALA A 138 -3.06 0.03 -9.00
CA ALA A 138 -2.69 0.87 -10.13
C ALA A 138 -1.71 1.99 -9.72
N THR A 139 -1.82 2.50 -8.48
CA THR A 139 -0.86 3.47 -7.96
C THR A 139 0.53 2.84 -7.80
N ILE A 140 0.66 1.70 -7.13
CA ILE A 140 1.96 1.01 -6.92
C ILE A 140 2.62 0.69 -8.26
N ASP A 141 1.88 0.17 -9.23
CA ASP A 141 2.33 -0.07 -10.61
C ASP A 141 2.92 1.20 -11.29
N SER A 142 2.49 2.38 -10.84
CA SER A 142 2.94 3.67 -11.41
C SER A 142 4.21 4.19 -10.75
N LEU A 143 4.66 3.56 -9.66
CA LEU A 143 5.80 4.01 -8.85
C LEU A 143 7.15 3.50 -9.36
N GLY A 144 7.22 3.00 -10.60
CA GLY A 144 8.45 2.56 -11.25
C GLY A 144 9.62 3.53 -11.12
N PRO A 145 9.44 4.87 -11.27
CA PRO A 145 10.51 5.84 -11.07
C PRO A 145 11.18 5.77 -9.69
N ILE A 146 10.41 5.52 -8.62
CA ILE A 146 10.94 5.50 -7.24
C ILE A 146 11.28 4.09 -6.74
N LEU A 147 10.55 3.06 -7.17
CA LEU A 147 10.78 1.67 -6.75
C LEU A 147 11.87 0.99 -7.60
N GLY A 148 12.12 1.51 -8.80
CA GLY A 148 12.97 0.89 -9.81
C GLY A 148 12.23 -0.13 -10.66
N ARG A 149 12.86 -0.52 -11.77
CA ARG A 149 12.37 -1.51 -12.73
C ARG A 149 13.54 -2.36 -13.21
N ASP A 150 13.29 -3.62 -13.52
CA ASP A 150 14.30 -4.46 -14.17
C ASP A 150 14.41 -4.10 -15.66
N HIS A 151 15.59 -4.28 -16.26
CA HIS A 151 15.88 -3.86 -17.63
C HIS A 151 14.92 -4.49 -18.68
N ALA A 152 14.37 -5.67 -18.41
CA ALA A 152 13.43 -6.37 -19.29
C ALA A 152 11.96 -6.30 -18.81
N ALA A 153 11.67 -5.53 -17.76
CA ALA A 153 10.35 -5.43 -17.15
C ALA A 153 9.36 -4.70 -18.07
N ARG A 154 8.09 -5.14 -18.10
CA ARG A 154 7.04 -4.41 -18.83
C ARG A 154 6.86 -3.01 -18.22
N GLU A 155 6.19 -2.12 -18.95
CA GLU A 155 6.04 -0.69 -18.60
C GLU A 155 5.61 -0.44 -17.14
N TRP A 156 4.73 -1.30 -16.61
CA TRP A 156 4.13 -1.17 -15.28
C TRP A 156 4.64 -2.24 -14.29
N ASP A 157 5.63 -3.03 -14.67
CA ASP A 157 6.26 -4.02 -13.81
C ASP A 157 7.35 -3.31 -12.99
N THR A 158 6.99 -2.89 -11.79
CA THR A 158 7.88 -2.19 -10.85
C THR A 158 8.53 -3.19 -9.88
N ARG A 159 9.63 -2.82 -9.23
CA ARG A 159 10.27 -3.65 -8.18
C ARG A 159 9.54 -3.49 -6.84
N ASP A 160 8.21 -3.60 -6.82
CA ASP A 160 7.36 -3.49 -5.64
C ASP A 160 7.50 -4.65 -4.64
N GLY A 161 8.04 -5.78 -5.08
CA GLY A 161 8.56 -6.84 -4.21
C GLY A 161 9.56 -6.34 -3.15
N ARG A 162 10.20 -5.18 -3.35
CA ARG A 162 11.08 -4.54 -2.37
C ARG A 162 10.35 -3.90 -1.19
N ILE A 163 9.04 -3.69 -1.28
CA ILE A 163 8.26 -3.05 -0.21
C ILE A 163 8.11 -4.03 0.95
N THR A 164 8.83 -3.78 2.05
CA THR A 164 8.78 -4.61 3.26
C THR A 164 7.84 -4.04 4.32
N ASN A 165 7.57 -2.74 4.28
CA ASN A 165 6.60 -2.06 5.14
C ASN A 165 5.66 -1.23 4.29
N LEU A 166 4.37 -1.57 4.27
CA LEU A 166 3.34 -0.91 3.48
C LEU A 166 2.27 -0.31 4.39
N GLY A 167 1.98 0.98 4.23
CA GLY A 167 0.83 1.65 4.83
C GLY A 167 -0.05 2.28 3.75
N LEU A 168 -1.33 1.96 3.73
CA LEU A 168 -2.29 2.51 2.79
C LEU A 168 -3.41 3.18 3.59
N HIS A 169 -3.70 4.45 3.30
CA HIS A 169 -4.67 5.26 4.04
C HIS A 169 -5.70 5.82 3.08
N CYS A 170 -6.96 5.91 3.52
CA CYS A 170 -8.05 6.46 2.73
C CYS A 170 -8.86 7.46 3.54
N THR A 171 -9.08 8.63 2.97
CA THR A 171 -10.03 9.62 3.46
C THR A 171 -11.01 9.96 2.34
N THR A 172 -12.30 9.95 2.67
CA THR A 172 -13.35 10.33 1.73
C THR A 172 -13.60 11.84 1.82
N ASP A 173 -13.48 12.53 0.70
CA ASP A 173 -13.87 13.93 0.54
C ASP A 173 -15.15 13.98 -0.35
N PRO A 174 -16.30 14.41 0.20
CA PRO A 174 -17.55 14.53 -0.55
C PRO A 174 -17.45 15.43 -1.79
N PHE A 175 -16.52 16.39 -1.80
CA PHE A 175 -16.39 17.40 -2.86
C PHE A 175 -15.31 17.05 -3.89
N ALA A 176 -14.52 16.00 -3.67
CA ALA A 176 -13.44 15.61 -4.58
C ALA A 176 -13.94 15.16 -5.98
N GLY A 177 -15.21 14.75 -6.11
CA GLY A 177 -15.75 14.27 -7.38
C GLY A 177 -14.94 13.07 -7.91
N ASN A 178 -14.32 13.24 -9.08
CA ASN A 178 -13.46 12.22 -9.69
C ASN A 178 -11.97 12.38 -9.33
N HIS A 179 -11.59 13.47 -8.67
CA HIS A 179 -10.22 13.72 -8.27
C HIS A 179 -9.77 12.71 -7.21
N VAL A 180 -8.55 12.22 -7.40
CA VAL A 180 -7.82 11.44 -6.41
C VAL A 180 -6.53 12.20 -6.14
N THR A 181 -6.33 12.58 -4.88
CA THR A 181 -5.04 13.09 -4.40
C THR A 181 -4.33 11.97 -3.66
N ILE A 182 -3.05 11.77 -3.95
CA ILE A 182 -2.24 10.72 -3.33
C ILE A 182 -1.02 11.40 -2.73
N ALA A 183 -0.87 11.33 -1.40
CA ALA A 183 0.39 11.62 -0.76
C ALA A 183 1.24 10.35 -0.72
N ILE A 184 2.50 10.46 -1.13
CA ILE A 184 3.44 9.35 -1.22
C ILE A 184 4.59 9.63 -0.27
N ARG A 185 4.88 8.66 0.59
CA ARG A 185 6.05 8.65 1.47
C ARG A 185 6.84 7.39 1.21
N ALA A 186 8.11 7.53 0.84
CA ALA A 186 8.96 6.38 0.59
C ALA A 186 10.38 6.60 1.11
N ARG A 187 10.94 5.56 1.71
CA ARG A 187 12.34 5.49 2.14
C ARG A 187 12.84 4.06 2.09
N THR A 188 14.15 3.90 1.98
CA THR A 188 14.79 2.62 2.25
C THR A 188 14.64 2.26 3.72
N THR A 189 14.44 0.97 4.00
CA THR A 189 14.56 0.41 5.34
C THR A 189 15.99 -0.08 5.50
N ASP A 190 16.61 0.24 6.63
CA ASP A 190 17.81 -0.48 7.04
C ASP A 190 17.37 -1.92 7.26
N MET A 191 17.76 -2.83 6.36
CA MET A 191 17.71 -4.25 6.70
C MET A 191 18.77 -4.46 7.77
N HIS A 192 18.40 -4.25 9.03
CA HIS A 192 19.19 -4.75 10.14
C HIS A 192 19.25 -6.26 9.95
N THR A 193 20.42 -6.73 9.53
CA THR A 193 20.84 -8.12 9.71
C THR A 193 20.60 -8.41 11.19
N ALA A 194 19.55 -9.17 11.50
CA ALA A 194 19.41 -9.74 12.83
C ALA A 194 20.66 -10.60 13.06
N ARG A 195 21.48 -10.19 14.02
CA ARG A 195 22.53 -11.02 14.61
C ARG A 195 21.89 -11.98 15.59
#